data_AF-A0A350F2Q1-F1
#
_entry.id   AF-A0A350F2Q1-F1
#
_cell.length_a   1.000
_cell.length_b   1.000
_cell.length_c   1.000
_cell.angle_alpha   90.00
_cell.angle_beta   90.00
_cell.angle_gamma   90.00
#
_symmetry.space_group_name_H-M   'P 1'
#
loop_
_entity.id
_entity.type
_entity.pdbx_description
1 polymer ?
#
loop_
_entity_poly.entity_id
_entity_poly.type
_entity_poly.pdbx_seq_one_letter_code
_entity_poly.pdbx_strand_id
1 'polypeptide(L)'
;MKLNRSNAAGFTLVEIMIVVSIIGLLVVIAIPNFFKNREIAQRNTCVSNLRVIDTAKQLWGMEAGKASDDEPIEEDLVGFGLYLKRMPICPGGGTYDFWSIGELPTCDFSAGSVVHELVPED
;
A
#
# COMPACT_ATOMS: atom_id res chain seq x y z
N MET A 1 49.67 11.41 39.95
CA MET A 1 48.67 11.78 38.91
C MET A 1 47.30 11.81 39.60
N LYS A 2 46.73 13.00 39.86
CA LYS A 2 45.43 13.13 40.53
C LYS A 2 44.32 12.86 39.50
N LEU A 3 43.61 11.75 39.67
CA LEU A 3 42.42 11.43 38.87
C LEU A 3 41.23 12.22 39.41
N ASN A 4 40.82 13.24 38.67
CA ASN A 4 39.61 14.01 38.95
C ASN A 4 38.40 13.09 38.72
N ARG A 5 37.77 12.58 39.79
CA ARG A 5 36.49 11.87 39.67
C ARG A 5 35.40 12.90 39.42
N SER A 6 34.91 12.97 38.19
CA SER A 6 33.65 13.63 37.86
C SER A 6 32.53 12.90 38.61
N ASN A 7 31.82 13.62 39.49
CA ASN A 7 30.60 13.14 40.11
C ASN A 7 29.55 12.93 39.02
N ALA A 8 29.48 11.74 38.47
CA ALA A 8 28.36 11.32 37.65
C ALA A 8 27.14 11.22 38.57
N ALA A 9 26.24 12.19 38.51
CA ALA A 9 24.93 12.10 39.15
C ALA A 9 24.17 10.91 38.52
N GLY A 10 23.77 9.95 39.33
CA GLY A 10 22.95 8.82 38.89
C GLY A 10 21.49 9.25 38.68
N PHE A 11 20.84 8.67 37.67
CA PHE A 11 19.39 8.83 37.46
C PHE A 11 18.62 8.38 38.70
N THR A 12 17.64 9.17 39.13
CA THR A 12 16.74 8.77 40.21
C THR A 12 15.71 7.76 39.69
N LEU A 13 15.26 6.83 40.55
CA LEU A 13 14.18 5.89 40.18
C LEU A 13 12.90 6.65 39.78
N VAL A 14 12.64 7.79 40.44
CA VAL A 14 11.47 8.64 40.18
C VAL A 14 11.52 9.24 38.77
N GLU A 15 12.67 9.72 38.31
CA GLU A 15 12.83 10.20 36.92
C GLU A 15 12.48 9.11 35.92
N ILE A 16 12.99 7.89 36.12
CA ILE A 16 12.71 6.78 35.21
C ILE A 16 11.21 6.44 35.22
N MET A 17 10.54 6.45 36.38
CA MET A 17 9.10 6.20 36.48
C MET A 17 8.26 7.20 35.69
N ILE A 18 8.55 8.49 35.79
CA ILE A 18 7.80 9.53 35.06
C ILE A 18 8.01 9.36 33.55
N VAL A 19 9.24 9.07 33.12
CA VAL A 19 9.57 8.89 31.70
C VAL A 19 8.81 7.70 31.09
N VAL A 20 8.84 6.53 31.73
CA VAL A 20 8.13 5.35 31.20
C VAL A 20 6.61 5.53 31.23
N SER A 21 6.09 6.30 32.19
CA SER A 21 4.66 6.64 32.28
C SER A 21 4.22 7.47 31.06
N ILE A 22 4.99 8.49 30.69
CA ILE A 22 4.69 9.34 29.53
C ILE A 22 4.82 8.55 28.23
N ILE A 23 5.88 7.74 28.08
CA ILE A 23 6.06 6.88 26.90
C ILE A 23 4.89 5.90 26.77
N GLY A 24 4.46 5.26 27.86
CA GLY A 24 3.32 4.35 27.87
C GLY A 24 2.03 5.01 27.37
N LEU A 25 1.73 6.22 27.82
CA LEU A 25 0.56 6.98 27.36
C LEU A 25 0.63 7.28 25.85
N LEU A 26 1.78 7.71 25.34
CA LEU A 26 1.96 7.99 23.92
C LEU A 26 1.78 6.73 23.06
N VAL A 27 2.35 5.60 23.49
CA VAL A 27 2.27 4.32 22.77
C VAL A 27 0.82 3.82 22.67
N VAL A 28 0.02 3.95 23.73
CA VAL A 28 -1.40 3.54 23.73
C VAL A 28 -2.20 4.27 22.64
N ILE A 29 -1.92 5.55 22.39
CA ILE A 29 -2.61 6.34 21.36
C ILE A 29 -2.01 6.06 19.97
N ALA A 30 -0.69 5.89 19.88
CA ALA A 30 0.02 5.77 18.62
C ALA A 30 -0.22 4.43 17.90
N ILE A 31 -0.18 3.30 18.63
CA ILE A 31 -0.30 1.95 18.05
C ILE A 31 -1.61 1.74 17.24
N PRO A 32 -2.82 2.00 17.78
CA PRO A 32 -4.05 1.73 17.04
C PRO A 32 -4.15 2.59 15.77
N ASN A 33 -3.70 3.84 15.84
CA ASN A 33 -3.67 4.74 14.69
C ASN A 33 -2.68 4.27 13.61
N PHE A 34 -1.52 3.76 14.01
CA PHE A 34 -0.52 3.23 13.09
C PHE A 34 -1.05 2.06 12.26
N PHE A 35 -1.75 1.10 12.88
CA PHE A 35 -2.32 -0.03 12.15
C PHE A 35 -3.39 0.39 11.14
N LYS A 36 -4.31 1.29 11.55
CA LYS A 36 -5.36 1.81 10.67
C LYS A 36 -4.76 2.56 9.47
N ASN A 37 -3.77 3.42 9.70
CA ASN A 37 -3.14 4.19 8.63
C ASN A 37 -2.37 3.29 7.66
N ARG A 38 -1.77 2.20 8.16
CA ARG A 38 -1.12 1.20 7.31
C ARG A 38 -2.13 0.51 6.39
N GLU A 39 -3.27 0.10 6.91
CA GLU A 39 -4.34 -0.53 6.11
C GLU A 39 -4.88 0.43 5.04
N ILE A 40 -5.13 1.70 5.40
CA ILE A 40 -5.58 2.73 4.45
C ILE A 40 -4.52 2.97 3.37
N ALA A 41 -3.24 3.05 3.74
CA ALA A 41 -2.17 3.23 2.77
C ALA A 41 -2.09 2.05 1.79
N GLN A 42 -2.17 0.80 2.30
CA GLN A 42 -2.20 -0.40 1.46
C GLN A 42 -3.39 -0.37 0.49
N ARG A 43 -4.58 0.02 0.97
CA ARG A 43 -5.79 0.17 0.13
C ARG A 43 -5.60 1.20 -0.96
N ASN A 44 -5.15 2.40 -0.62
CA ASN A 44 -4.99 3.49 -1.58
C ASN A 44 -3.98 3.14 -2.67
N THR A 45 -2.88 2.46 -2.30
CA THR A 45 -1.91 1.95 -3.28
C THR A 45 -2.50 0.86 -4.16
N CYS A 46 -3.29 -0.07 -3.60
CA CYS A 46 -3.95 -1.12 -4.39
C CYS A 46 -4.92 -0.52 -5.42
N VAL A 47 -5.79 0.39 -4.99
CA VAL A 47 -6.73 1.12 -5.87
C VAL A 47 -5.97 1.91 -6.94
N SER A 48 -4.88 2.57 -6.58
CA SER A 48 -4.05 3.29 -7.55
C SER A 48 -3.45 2.35 -8.60
N ASN A 49 -3.00 1.16 -8.21
CA ASN A 49 -2.47 0.17 -9.15
C ASN A 49 -3.56 -0.34 -10.10
N LEU A 50 -4.76 -0.61 -9.58
CA LEU A 50 -5.90 -1.01 -10.40
C LEU A 50 -6.24 0.05 -11.46
N ARG A 51 -6.21 1.35 -11.11
CA ARG A 51 -6.43 2.44 -12.08
C ARG A 51 -5.39 2.45 -13.19
N VAL A 52 -4.13 2.18 -12.83
CA VAL A 52 -3.03 2.11 -13.81
C VAL A 52 -3.23 0.91 -14.75
N ILE A 53 -3.67 -0.23 -14.22
CA ILE A 53 -4.00 -1.42 -15.03
C ILE A 53 -5.17 -1.14 -15.97
N ASP A 54 -6.24 -0.55 -15.46
CA ASP A 54 -7.43 -0.18 -16.25
C ASP A 54 -7.05 0.77 -17.40
N THR A 55 -6.28 1.82 -17.09
CA THR A 55 -5.77 2.76 -18.10
C THR A 55 -4.91 2.05 -19.15
N ALA A 56 -4.04 1.14 -18.72
CA ALA A 56 -3.18 0.38 -19.63
C ALA A 56 -4.00 -0.48 -20.61
N LYS A 57 -5.03 -1.16 -20.10
CA LYS A 57 -5.94 -1.99 -20.90
C LYS A 57 -6.78 -1.17 -21.87
N GLN A 58 -7.34 -0.04 -21.42
CA GLN A 58 -8.07 0.87 -22.29
C GLN A 58 -7.18 1.42 -23.41
N LEU A 59 -5.94 1.78 -23.09
CA LEU A 59 -5.01 2.30 -24.09
C LEU A 59 -4.61 1.23 -25.12
N TRP A 60 -4.38 -0.02 -24.67
CA TRP A 60 -4.20 -1.16 -25.57
C TRP A 60 -5.40 -1.34 -26.51
N GLY A 61 -6.62 -1.31 -25.95
CA GLY A 61 -7.83 -1.46 -26.74
C GLY A 61 -8.01 -0.36 -27.80
N MET A 62 -7.68 0.88 -27.44
CA MET A 62 -7.74 2.03 -28.35
C MET A 62 -6.69 1.95 -29.48
N GLU A 63 -5.47 1.50 -29.18
CA GLU A 63 -4.39 1.43 -30.17
C GLU A 63 -4.51 0.21 -31.10
N ALA A 64 -4.91 -0.94 -30.54
CA ALA A 64 -5.08 -2.18 -31.30
C ALA A 64 -6.45 -2.30 -31.97
N GLY A 65 -7.36 -1.34 -31.78
CA GLY A 65 -8.70 -1.33 -32.37
C GLY A 65 -9.60 -2.46 -31.85
N LYS A 66 -9.49 -2.79 -30.57
CA LYS A 66 -10.21 -3.89 -29.91
C LYS A 66 -11.56 -3.43 -29.36
N ALA A 67 -12.48 -4.38 -29.21
CA ALA A 67 -13.78 -4.16 -28.59
C ALA A 67 -13.68 -4.26 -27.06
N SER A 68 -14.73 -3.83 -26.35
CA SER A 68 -14.83 -3.95 -24.88
C SER A 68 -14.70 -5.39 -24.38
N ASP A 69 -15.11 -6.36 -25.19
CA ASP A 69 -15.18 -7.77 -24.81
C ASP A 69 -13.86 -8.51 -25.07
N ASP A 70 -12.90 -7.85 -25.73
CA ASP A 70 -11.58 -8.42 -25.97
C ASP A 70 -10.76 -8.41 -24.67
N GLU A 71 -10.18 -9.56 -24.35
CA GLU A 71 -9.32 -9.75 -23.19
C GLU A 71 -7.84 -9.73 -23.62
N PRO A 72 -7.02 -8.84 -23.05
CA PRO A 72 -5.58 -8.81 -23.31
C PRO A 72 -4.90 -10.02 -22.66
N ILE A 73 -3.83 -10.52 -23.27
CA ILE A 73 -2.90 -11.43 -22.59
C ILE A 73 -1.82 -10.64 -21.85
N GLU A 74 -1.12 -11.26 -20.90
CA GLU A 74 -0.09 -10.57 -20.10
C GLU A 74 0.99 -9.90 -20.99
N GLU A 75 1.36 -10.54 -22.10
CA GLU A 75 2.36 -10.05 -23.06
C GLU A 75 1.89 -8.81 -23.85
N ASP A 76 0.58 -8.57 -23.94
CA ASP A 76 0.03 -7.38 -24.61
C ASP A 76 0.16 -6.13 -23.74
N LEU A 77 0.08 -6.31 -22.42
CA LEU A 77 0.09 -5.20 -21.46
C LEU A 77 1.47 -4.97 -20.83
N VAL A 78 2.21 -6.06 -20.54
CA VAL A 78 3.40 -6.03 -19.69
C VAL A 78 4.67 -6.26 -20.50
N GLY A 79 5.55 -5.25 -20.54
CA GLY A 79 6.81 -5.36 -21.25
C GLY A 79 7.60 -4.05 -21.33
N PHE A 80 8.86 -4.14 -21.73
CA PHE A 80 9.67 -2.95 -21.97
C PHE A 80 9.13 -2.19 -23.20
N GLY A 81 8.58 -1.00 -22.97
CA GLY A 81 8.01 -0.16 -24.03
C GLY A 81 6.52 -0.39 -24.29
N LEU A 82 5.86 -1.25 -23.49
CA LEU A 82 4.41 -1.41 -23.50
C LEU A 82 3.75 -0.48 -22.45
N TYR A 83 2.47 -0.70 -22.19
CA TYR A 83 1.65 0.10 -21.28
C TYR A 83 2.06 -0.07 -19.81
N LEU A 84 2.44 -1.29 -19.41
CA LEU A 84 2.95 -1.61 -18.07
C LEU A 84 4.41 -2.09 -18.18
N LYS A 85 5.32 -1.40 -17.47
CA LYS A 85 6.72 -1.84 -17.39
C LYS A 85 6.88 -3.21 -16.71
N ARG A 86 6.02 -3.47 -15.72
CA ARG A 86 5.92 -4.73 -14.96
C ARG A 86 4.54 -4.76 -14.31
N MET A 87 4.06 -5.95 -13.98
CA MET A 87 2.86 -6.11 -13.17
C MET A 87 3.10 -5.47 -11.78
N PRO A 88 2.22 -4.57 -11.30
CA PRO A 88 2.34 -4.03 -9.96
C PRO A 88 2.11 -5.13 -8.92
N ILE A 89 2.74 -4.98 -7.75
CA ILE A 89 2.59 -5.92 -6.63
C ILE A 89 1.57 -5.32 -5.67
N CYS A 90 0.58 -6.10 -5.26
CA CYS A 90 -0.34 -5.66 -4.22
C CYS A 90 0.40 -5.54 -2.88
N PRO A 91 0.32 -4.39 -2.18
CA PRO A 91 0.99 -4.19 -0.90
C PRO A 91 0.40 -5.07 0.23
N GLY A 92 -0.76 -5.67 -0.04
CA GLY A 92 -1.40 -6.69 0.80
C GLY A 92 -0.96 -8.13 0.48
N GLY A 93 -0.38 -8.38 -0.70
CA GLY A 93 0.03 -9.72 -1.15
C GLY A 93 -0.94 -10.40 -2.13
N GLY A 94 -1.92 -9.67 -2.67
CA GLY A 94 -2.80 -10.16 -3.73
C GLY A 94 -2.22 -10.15 -5.13
N THR A 95 -2.93 -10.86 -6.01
CA THR A 95 -2.81 -10.82 -7.46
C THR A 95 -3.83 -9.85 -8.05
N TYR A 96 -3.49 -9.28 -9.21
CA TYR A 96 -4.42 -8.43 -9.96
C TYR A 96 -4.89 -9.19 -11.20
N ASP A 97 -6.18 -9.14 -11.46
CA ASP A 97 -6.80 -9.64 -12.69
C ASP A 97 -7.30 -8.45 -13.49
N PHE A 98 -7.05 -8.45 -14.79
CA PHE A 98 -7.40 -7.34 -15.67
C PHE A 98 -8.62 -7.60 -16.54
N TRP A 99 -9.08 -8.85 -16.69
CA TRP A 99 -10.29 -9.21 -17.45
C TRP A 99 -10.38 -8.54 -18.84
N SER A 100 -11.58 -8.54 -19.45
CA SER A 100 -11.86 -7.85 -20.72
C SER A 100 -11.76 -6.32 -20.60
N ILE A 101 -11.54 -5.60 -21.71
CA ILE A 101 -11.42 -4.11 -21.72
C ILE A 101 -12.57 -3.41 -20.99
N GLY A 102 -13.79 -3.91 -21.13
CA GLY A 102 -15.00 -3.32 -20.55
C GLY A 102 -15.24 -3.63 -19.07
N GLU A 103 -14.54 -4.61 -18.50
CA GLU A 103 -14.68 -4.99 -17.10
C GLU A 103 -13.64 -4.28 -16.23
N LEU A 104 -13.93 -4.02 -14.96
CA LEU A 104 -12.96 -3.37 -14.08
C LEU A 104 -11.93 -4.39 -13.60
N PRO A 105 -10.62 -4.04 -13.56
CA PRO A 105 -9.63 -4.91 -12.97
C PRO A 105 -9.91 -5.13 -11.48
N THR A 106 -9.62 -6.34 -11.00
CA THR A 106 -9.85 -6.75 -9.61
C THR A 106 -8.55 -7.14 -8.92
N CYS A 107 -8.57 -7.18 -7.60
CA CYS A 107 -7.49 -7.68 -6.77
C CYS A 107 -8.04 -8.73 -5.81
N ASP A 108 -7.43 -9.92 -5.80
CA ASP A 108 -7.89 -11.06 -4.98
C ASP A 108 -7.67 -10.87 -3.47
N PHE A 109 -6.91 -9.86 -3.08
CA PHE A 109 -6.59 -9.64 -1.68
C PHE A 109 -7.66 -8.80 -1.00
N SER A 110 -8.32 -9.41 0.00
CA SER A 110 -9.20 -8.74 0.94
C SER A 110 -8.53 -8.67 2.32
N ALA A 111 -7.90 -7.54 2.64
CA ALA A 111 -7.55 -7.24 4.03
C ALA A 111 -8.83 -6.84 4.79
N GLY A 112 -9.49 -7.79 5.43
CA GLY A 112 -10.72 -7.55 6.18
C GLY A 112 -11.94 -7.31 5.27
N SER A 113 -12.95 -6.59 5.76
CA SER A 113 -14.23 -6.34 5.06
C SER A 113 -14.14 -5.28 3.95
N VAL A 114 -12.98 -5.16 3.31
CA VAL A 114 -12.67 -4.07 2.39
C VAL A 114 -12.21 -4.70 1.09
N VAL A 115 -13.12 -4.73 0.13
CA VAL A 115 -12.80 -5.04 -1.26
C VAL A 115 -11.93 -3.90 -1.84
N HIS A 116 -10.77 -4.24 -2.39
CA HIS A 116 -9.98 -3.32 -3.20
C HIS A 116 -10.61 -3.27 -4.60
N GLU A 117 -11.75 -2.63 -4.71
CA GLU A 117 -12.49 -2.50 -5.96
C GLU A 117 -12.38 -1.08 -6.49
N LEU A 118 -12.17 -0.95 -7.80
CA LEU A 118 -12.40 0.33 -8.47
C LEU A 118 -13.90 0.56 -8.49
N VAL A 119 -14.39 1.46 -7.65
CA VAL A 119 -15.76 1.96 -7.81
C VAL A 119 -15.70 2.98 -8.96
N PRO A 120 -16.60 2.91 -9.95
CA PRO A 120 -16.75 3.98 -10.94
C PRO A 120 -16.96 5.31 -10.22
N GLU A 121 -16.13 6.32 -10.52
CA GLU A 121 -16.42 7.70 -10.11
C GLU A 121 -17.58 8.20 -11.00
N ASP A 122 -18.81 8.15 -10.48
CA ASP A 122 -19.97 8.88 -11.04
C ASP A 122 -19.76 10.41 -10.96
#